data_AF-A0AA42IH42-F1
#
_entry.id   AF-A0AA42IH42-F1
#
_cell.length_a   1.000
_cell.length_b   1.000
_cell.length_c   1.000
_cell.angle_alpha   90.00
_cell.angle_beta   90.00
_cell.angle_gamma   90.00
#
_symmetry.space_group_name_H-M   'P 1'
#
loop_
_entity.id
_entity.type
_entity.pdbx_description
1 polymer ?
#
loop_
_entity_poly.entity_id
_entity_poly.type
_entity_poly.pdbx_seq_one_letter_code
_entity_poly.pdbx_strand_id
1 'polypeptide(L)'
;MNNNEVAVNTSIEDIYGDNPLITQLPPILDTKSVIKHLRGKLKFLPKQRFYAQQERIHLIAQLPHDFFQPLTKHLSLEQKISIMIRQGYVSRNITNGDRNRHLHAAFQQLEPSNESSYRYAPPESTATSMSIIGCSGSGKTTTMNKILRYYPQVIEHRELGLKQIVYLKIDCPHD
;
A
#
# COMPACT_ATOMS: atom_id res chain seq x y z
N MET A 1 37.13 6.85 24.93
CA MET A 1 35.67 6.64 24.89
C MET A 1 35.34 6.25 23.45
N ASN A 2 35.03 4.98 23.21
CA ASN A 2 34.78 4.45 21.87
C ASN A 2 33.38 4.84 21.41
N ASN A 3 33.30 5.68 20.37
CA ASN A 3 32.10 5.85 19.57
C ASN A 3 31.99 4.68 18.60
N ASN A 4 31.47 3.55 19.08
CA ASN A 4 31.00 2.50 18.18
C ASN A 4 29.66 2.97 17.61
N GLU A 5 29.69 3.71 16.50
CA GLU A 5 28.52 3.81 15.62
C GLU A 5 28.22 2.39 15.13
N VAL A 6 27.20 1.77 15.72
CA VAL A 6 26.67 0.51 15.21
C VAL A 6 26.02 0.83 13.87
N ALA A 7 26.76 0.64 12.79
CA ALA A 7 26.21 0.63 11.45
C ALA A 7 25.28 -0.59 11.36
N VAL A 8 24.00 -0.40 11.67
CA VAL A 8 22.99 -1.44 11.51
C VAL A 8 22.74 -1.58 10.01
N ASN A 9 23.38 -2.56 9.40
CA ASN A 9 23.22 -2.88 7.98
C ASN A 9 21.96 -3.75 7.82
N THR A 10 20.78 -3.16 8.07
CA THR A 10 19.49 -3.86 7.97
C THR A 10 19.06 -3.99 6.52
N SER A 11 18.82 -5.21 6.05
CA SER A 11 18.27 -5.53 4.74
C SER A 11 16.74 -5.56 4.75
N ILE A 12 16.11 -5.66 3.57
CA ILE A 12 14.65 -5.82 3.45
C ILE A 12 14.22 -7.18 4.01
N GLU A 13 15.05 -8.20 3.78
CA GLU A 13 14.90 -9.54 4.31
C GLU A 13 14.91 -9.54 5.84
N ASP A 14 15.74 -8.70 6.48
CA ASP A 14 15.74 -8.57 7.95
C ASP A 14 14.44 -7.92 8.48
N ILE A 15 13.81 -7.04 7.70
CA ILE A 15 12.60 -6.30 8.13
C ILE A 15 11.33 -7.11 7.90
N TYR A 16 11.19 -7.73 6.73
CA TYR A 16 9.96 -8.44 6.35
C TYR A 16 10.06 -9.95 6.55
N GLY A 17 11.28 -10.50 6.59
CA GLY A 17 11.54 -11.93 6.69
C GLY A 17 10.77 -12.73 5.65
N ASP A 18 10.45 -13.97 6.02
CA ASP A 18 9.64 -14.89 5.22
C ASP A 18 8.14 -14.74 5.49
N ASN A 19 7.68 -13.54 5.88
CA ASN A 19 6.27 -13.32 6.22
C ASN A 19 5.38 -13.58 4.97
N PRO A 20 4.54 -14.64 4.97
CA PRO A 20 3.75 -15.01 3.80
C PRO A 20 2.77 -13.91 3.34
N LEU A 21 2.35 -13.05 4.27
CA LEU A 21 1.45 -11.93 3.97
C LEU A 21 2.17 -10.79 3.24
N ILE A 22 3.50 -10.69 3.34
CA ILE A 22 4.28 -9.65 2.68
C ILE A 22 4.85 -10.18 1.35
N THR A 23 5.34 -11.41 1.33
CA THR A 23 5.94 -12.02 0.14
C THR A 23 4.95 -12.21 -1.02
N GLN A 24 3.66 -12.39 -0.72
CA GLN A 24 2.59 -12.50 -1.72
C GLN A 24 2.10 -11.13 -2.25
N LEU A 25 2.54 -10.01 -1.66
CA LEU A 25 2.25 -8.69 -2.22
C LEU A 25 3.03 -8.48 -3.53
N PRO A 26 2.54 -7.61 -4.44
CA PRO A 26 3.32 -7.20 -5.60
C PRO A 26 4.72 -6.69 -5.19
N PRO A 27 5.73 -6.82 -6.07
CA PRO A 27 7.09 -6.40 -5.74
C PRO A 27 7.17 -4.91 -5.46
N ILE A 28 8.16 -4.51 -4.67
CA ILE A 28 8.49 -3.10 -4.46
C ILE A 28 8.96 -2.53 -5.80
N LEU A 29 8.29 -1.48 -6.28
CA LEU A 29 8.60 -0.88 -7.57
C LEU A 29 9.81 0.05 -7.46
N ASP A 30 10.65 0.04 -8.49
CA ASP A 30 11.63 1.09 -8.70
C ASP A 30 10.96 2.36 -9.28
N THR A 31 11.64 3.50 -9.20
CA THR A 31 11.12 4.78 -9.67
C THR A 31 10.59 4.73 -11.12
N LYS A 32 11.28 4.01 -12.02
CA LYS A 32 10.86 3.90 -13.42
C LYS A 32 9.55 3.12 -13.55
N SER A 33 9.40 2.02 -12.80
CA SER A 33 8.17 1.23 -12.81
C SER A 33 7.01 1.96 -12.16
N VAL A 34 7.23 2.74 -11.09
CA VAL A 34 6.18 3.60 -10.50
C VAL A 34 5.71 4.62 -11.54
N ILE A 35 6.62 5.31 -12.24
CA ILE A 35 6.26 6.27 -13.28
C ILE A 35 5.45 5.59 -14.39
N LYS A 36 5.87 4.41 -14.85
CA LYS A 36 5.18 3.64 -15.89
C LYS A 36 3.77 3.25 -15.44
N HIS A 37 3.63 2.75 -14.21
CA HIS A 37 2.35 2.37 -13.61
C HIS A 37 1.39 3.57 -13.51
N LEU A 38 1.86 4.69 -12.96
CA LEU A 38 1.03 5.88 -12.76
C LEU A 38 0.58 6.54 -14.09
N ARG A 39 1.46 6.56 -15.10
CA ARG A 39 1.14 7.07 -16.45
C ARG A 39 0.00 6.31 -17.12
N GLY A 40 -0.17 5.03 -16.83
CA GLY A 40 -1.20 4.19 -17.44
C GLY A 40 -0.89 3.85 -18.91
N LYS A 41 -1.94 3.56 -19.68
CA LYS A 41 -1.85 3.01 -21.04
C LYS A 41 -2.28 4.03 -22.11
N LEU A 42 -1.77 5.26 -22.06
CA LEU A 42 -2.05 6.21 -23.13
C LEU A 42 -1.42 5.71 -24.44
N LYS A 43 -2.26 5.36 -25.41
CA LYS A 43 -1.83 4.98 -26.77
C LYS A 43 -1.79 6.24 -27.64
N PHE A 44 -0.60 6.72 -27.91
CA PHE A 44 -0.37 7.84 -28.82
C PHE A 44 0.31 7.36 -30.10
N LEU A 45 -0.26 7.67 -31.26
CA LEU A 45 0.35 7.42 -32.56
C LEU A 45 0.78 8.75 -33.17
N PRO A 46 2.09 8.97 -33.49
CA PRO A 46 2.57 10.25 -34.03
C PRO A 46 1.80 10.77 -35.25
N LYS A 47 1.31 9.86 -36.11
CA LYS A 47 0.49 10.20 -37.29
C LYS A 47 -0.82 10.93 -36.96
N GLN A 48 -1.37 10.74 -35.76
CA GLN A 48 -2.60 11.41 -35.31
C GLN A 48 -2.47 12.94 -35.27
N ARG A 49 -1.25 13.48 -35.22
CA ARG A 49 -1.01 14.94 -35.30
C ARG A 49 -1.44 15.55 -36.64
N PHE A 50 -1.47 14.73 -37.69
CA PHE A 50 -1.77 15.16 -39.06
C PHE A 50 -3.18 14.76 -39.50
N TYR A 51 -4.01 14.23 -38.61
CA TYR A 51 -5.41 13.92 -38.89
C TYR A 51 -6.23 15.20 -39.10
N ALA A 52 -7.44 15.06 -39.65
CA ALA A 52 -8.32 16.19 -39.87
C ALA A 52 -8.64 16.90 -38.54
N GLN A 53 -8.92 18.21 -38.60
CA GLN A 53 -9.19 19.03 -37.41
C GLN A 53 -10.27 18.42 -36.52
N GLN A 54 -11.36 17.94 -37.11
CA GLN A 54 -12.49 17.36 -36.40
C GLN A 54 -12.07 16.13 -35.60
N GLU A 55 -11.30 15.22 -36.20
CA GLU A 55 -10.80 14.01 -35.54
C GLU A 55 -9.84 14.34 -34.40
N ARG A 56 -8.95 15.32 -34.61
CA ARG A 56 -7.98 15.75 -33.59
C ARG A 56 -8.67 16.29 -32.34
N ILE A 57 -9.79 17.00 -32.47
CA ILE A 57 -10.55 17.51 -31.33
C ILE A 57 -11.08 16.34 -30.48
N HIS A 58 -11.63 15.31 -31.11
CA HIS A 58 -12.07 14.09 -30.39
C HIS A 58 -10.90 13.35 -29.72
N LEU A 59 -9.74 13.26 -30.40
CA LEU A 59 -8.53 12.64 -29.83
C LEU A 59 -7.94 13.42 -28.66
N ILE A 60 -8.14 14.74 -28.59
CA ILE A 60 -7.74 15.56 -27.45
C ILE A 60 -8.74 15.40 -26.30
N ALA A 61 -10.04 15.32 -26.59
CA ALA A 61 -11.09 15.22 -25.59
C ALA A 61 -10.97 13.96 -24.70
N GLN A 62 -10.36 12.88 -25.18
CA GLN A 62 -10.08 11.68 -24.38
C GLN A 62 -8.87 11.85 -23.43
N LEU A 63 -7.94 12.77 -23.70
CA LEU A 63 -6.69 12.90 -22.94
C LEU A 63 -6.90 13.15 -21.44
N PRO A 64 -7.84 13.99 -20.97
CA PRO A 64 -8.04 14.20 -19.54
C PRO A 64 -8.34 12.93 -18.74
N HIS A 65 -8.88 11.88 -19.37
CA HIS A 65 -9.18 10.61 -18.73
C HIS A 65 -7.98 9.66 -18.71
N ASP A 66 -7.21 9.62 -19.81
CA ASP A 66 -6.15 8.63 -20.02
C ASP A 66 -4.73 9.17 -19.74
N PHE A 67 -4.56 10.49 -19.74
CA PHE A 67 -3.28 11.14 -19.46
C PHE A 67 -3.11 11.41 -17.97
N PHE A 68 -2.02 10.89 -17.42
CA PHE A 68 -1.58 11.23 -16.08
C PHE A 68 -0.08 11.46 -16.12
N GLN A 69 0.35 12.65 -15.67
CA GLN A 69 1.75 12.99 -15.56
C GLN A 69 2.22 12.77 -14.11
N PRO A 70 3.03 11.73 -13.83
CA PRO A 70 3.60 11.55 -12.51
C PRO A 70 4.54 12.70 -12.17
N LEU A 71 4.48 13.12 -10.92
CA LEU A 71 5.27 14.16 -10.30
C LEU A 71 5.92 13.57 -9.05
N THR A 72 6.97 14.20 -8.55
CA THR A 72 7.71 13.72 -7.37
C THR A 72 6.80 13.44 -6.17
N LYS A 73 5.80 14.29 -5.93
CA LYS A 73 4.80 14.09 -4.86
C LYS A 73 4.00 12.80 -5.00
N HIS A 74 3.74 12.33 -6.22
CA HIS A 74 3.02 11.08 -6.47
C HIS A 74 3.90 9.87 -6.18
N LEU A 75 5.20 9.97 -6.49
CA LEU A 75 6.18 8.93 -6.16
C LEU A 75 6.35 8.80 -4.65
N SER A 76 6.52 9.93 -3.94
CA SER A 76 6.62 9.93 -2.48
C SER A 76 5.36 9.38 -1.81
N LEU A 77 4.17 9.64 -2.38
CA LEU A 77 2.93 9.08 -1.87
C LEU A 77 2.84 7.57 -2.08
N GLU A 78 3.25 7.08 -3.27
CA GLU A 78 3.31 5.64 -3.56
C GLU A 78 4.23 4.93 -2.57
N GLN A 79 5.44 5.45 -2.37
CA GLN A 79 6.41 4.88 -1.44
C GLN A 79 5.85 4.78 -0.02
N LYS A 80 5.18 5.84 0.46
CA LYS A 80 4.54 5.83 1.79
C LYS A 80 3.45 4.77 1.88
N ILE A 81 2.56 4.67 0.89
CA ILE A 81 1.50 3.64 0.87
C ILE A 81 2.12 2.23 0.84
N SER A 82 3.15 2.03 0.02
CA SER A 82 3.90 0.77 -0.12
C SER A 82 4.52 0.32 1.21
N ILE A 83 5.11 1.25 1.96
CA ILE A 83 5.65 1.02 3.31
C ILE A 83 4.52 0.71 4.28
N MET A 84 3.47 1.53 4.34
CA MET A 84 2.35 1.38 5.28
C MET A 84 1.66 0.01 5.14
N ILE A 85 1.42 -0.45 3.91
CA ILE A 85 0.83 -1.77 3.66
C ILE A 85 1.73 -2.87 4.23
N ARG A 86 3.04 -2.86 3.92
CA ARG A 86 3.95 -3.94 4.35
C ARG A 86 4.22 -3.91 5.85
N GLN A 87 4.46 -2.73 6.42
CA GLN A 87 4.66 -2.55 7.86
C GLN A 87 3.43 -2.97 8.67
N GLY A 88 2.22 -2.72 8.15
CA GLY A 88 0.98 -3.20 8.76
C GLY A 88 0.88 -4.73 8.89
N TYR A 89 1.67 -5.48 8.11
CA TYR A 89 1.72 -6.94 8.15
C TYR A 89 2.89 -7.52 8.95
N VAL A 90 3.90 -6.72 9.33
CA VAL A 90 5.10 -7.20 10.06
C VAL A 90 4.70 -7.88 11.37
N SER A 91 3.84 -7.25 12.17
CA SER A 91 3.34 -7.79 13.44
C SER A 91 2.31 -8.93 13.30
N ARG A 92 1.99 -9.35 12.07
CA ARG A 92 0.96 -10.36 11.77
C ARG A 92 1.56 -11.60 11.12
N ASN A 93 2.85 -11.80 11.28
CA ASN A 93 3.52 -12.94 10.69
C ASN A 93 2.92 -14.25 11.24
N ILE A 94 2.62 -15.16 10.32
CA ILE A 94 1.97 -16.44 10.61
C ILE A 94 3.02 -17.49 11.01
N THR A 95 4.26 -17.35 10.53
CA THR A 95 5.31 -18.36 10.72
C THR A 95 6.00 -18.28 12.09
N ASN A 96 6.03 -17.10 12.72
CA ASN A 96 6.68 -16.86 14.02
C ASN A 96 5.71 -16.85 15.23
N GLY A 97 4.43 -17.16 15.00
CA GLY A 97 3.40 -17.21 16.04
C GLY A 97 2.78 -15.86 16.44
N ASP A 98 3.12 -14.74 15.79
CA ASP A 98 2.56 -13.42 16.11
C ASP A 98 1.05 -13.36 15.93
N ARG A 99 0.52 -14.07 14.91
CA ARG A 99 -0.92 -14.23 14.72
C ARG A 99 -1.60 -14.88 15.92
N ASN A 100 -1.03 -15.95 16.47
CA ASN A 100 -1.62 -16.65 17.61
C ASN A 100 -1.58 -15.77 18.86
N ARG A 101 -0.47 -15.03 19.05
CA ARG A 101 -0.35 -14.05 20.15
C ARG A 101 -1.41 -12.95 20.05
N HIS A 102 -1.64 -12.41 18.86
CA HIS A 102 -2.72 -11.45 18.60
C HIS A 102 -4.10 -12.01 18.94
N LEU A 103 -4.42 -13.23 18.49
CA LEU A 103 -5.71 -13.86 18.75
C LEU A 103 -5.94 -14.13 20.24
N HIS A 104 -4.92 -14.65 20.93
CA HIS A 104 -4.99 -14.88 22.38
C HIS A 104 -5.13 -13.57 23.15
N ALA A 105 -4.37 -12.52 22.79
CA ALA A 105 -4.47 -11.21 23.44
C ALA A 105 -5.88 -10.61 23.24
N ALA A 106 -6.45 -10.71 22.04
CA ALA A 106 -7.81 -10.24 21.76
C ALA A 106 -8.86 -11.03 22.55
N PHE A 107 -8.71 -12.35 22.64
CA PHE A 107 -9.63 -13.20 23.43
C PHE A 107 -9.58 -12.86 24.92
N GLN A 108 -8.38 -12.67 25.48
CA GLN A 108 -8.20 -12.29 26.89
C GLN A 108 -8.82 -10.92 27.24
N GLN A 109 -9.00 -10.02 26.25
CA GLN A 109 -9.70 -8.75 26.47
C GLN A 109 -11.23 -8.91 26.57
N LEU A 110 -11.78 -10.00 26.04
CA LEU A 110 -13.21 -10.29 26.07
C LEU A 110 -13.62 -11.08 27.33
N GLU A 111 -12.66 -11.72 28.01
CA GLU A 111 -12.93 -12.46 29.24
C GLU A 111 -13.05 -11.52 30.45
N PRO A 112 -13.95 -11.80 31.41
CA PRO A 112 -14.02 -11.06 32.66
C PRO A 112 -12.66 -11.10 33.36
N SER A 113 -12.19 -9.95 33.84
CA SER A 113 -10.86 -9.83 34.43
C SER A 113 -10.73 -10.73 35.67
N ASN A 114 -10.04 -11.85 35.54
CA ASN A 114 -9.61 -12.67 36.66
C ASN A 114 -8.16 -12.31 36.99
N GLU A 115 -7.91 -11.71 38.16
CA GLU A 115 -6.59 -11.21 38.60
C GLU A 115 -5.48 -12.27 38.60
N SER A 116 -5.84 -13.56 38.56
CA SER A 116 -4.93 -14.72 38.61
C SER A 116 -4.51 -15.28 37.25
N SER A 117 -5.01 -14.74 36.14
CA SER A 117 -4.70 -15.27 34.80
C SER A 117 -3.46 -14.62 34.17
N TYR A 118 -2.52 -15.44 33.70
CA TYR A 118 -1.36 -14.96 32.93
C TYR A 118 -1.83 -14.28 31.64
N ARG A 119 -1.49 -12.99 31.47
CA ARG A 119 -1.82 -12.21 30.27
C ARG A 119 -0.63 -12.18 29.33
N TYR A 120 -0.87 -12.52 28.07
CA TYR A 120 0.15 -12.32 27.05
C TYR A 120 0.38 -10.83 26.85
N ALA A 121 1.63 -10.40 26.78
CA ALA A 121 1.95 -9.04 26.37
C ALA A 121 1.32 -8.79 24.97
N PRO A 122 0.56 -7.71 24.80
CA PRO A 122 0.03 -7.39 23.49
C PRO A 122 1.20 -7.20 22.53
N PRO A 123 1.11 -7.74 21.30
CA PRO A 123 2.13 -7.53 20.29
C PRO A 123 2.31 -6.03 20.01
N GLU A 124 3.53 -5.62 19.69
CA GLU A 124 3.83 -4.21 19.38
C GLU A 124 3.01 -3.75 18.17
N SER A 125 2.44 -2.55 18.29
CA SER A 125 1.62 -1.97 17.24
C SER A 125 2.49 -1.49 16.09
N THR A 126 2.28 -2.05 14.90
CA THR A 126 2.85 -1.55 13.64
C THR A 126 1.90 -0.61 12.89
N ALA A 127 0.87 -0.10 13.58
CA ALA A 127 -0.11 0.78 12.96
C ALA A 127 0.50 2.14 12.62
N THR A 128 0.44 2.49 11.33
CA THR A 128 0.88 3.79 10.81
C THR A 128 -0.29 4.55 10.22
N SER A 129 -0.25 5.88 10.29
CA SER A 129 -1.25 6.76 9.68
C SER A 129 -0.60 7.86 8.82
N MET A 130 -1.34 8.37 7.84
CA MET A 130 -0.92 9.46 6.97
C MET A 130 -2.14 10.28 6.56
N SER A 131 -1.96 11.59 6.39
CA SER A 131 -2.98 12.48 5.85
C SER A 131 -2.54 13.09 4.51
N ILE A 132 -3.49 13.24 3.58
CA ILE A 132 -3.29 13.89 2.29
C ILE A 132 -4.23 15.08 2.22
N ILE A 133 -3.69 16.29 2.36
CA ILE A 133 -4.45 17.53 2.44
C ILE A 133 -4.26 18.32 1.15
N GLY A 134 -5.31 19.03 0.73
CA GLY A 134 -5.25 19.96 -0.40
C GLY A 134 -6.65 20.33 -0.89
N CYS A 135 -6.73 21.34 -1.76
CA CYS A 135 -8.00 21.84 -2.31
C CYS A 135 -8.82 20.75 -3.02
N SER A 136 -10.13 20.95 -3.13
CA SER A 136 -10.98 20.09 -3.96
C SER A 136 -10.46 20.06 -5.40
N GLY A 137 -10.59 18.92 -6.08
CA GLY A 137 -10.10 18.74 -7.45
C GLY A 137 -8.58 18.65 -7.63
N SER A 138 -7.76 18.76 -6.58
CA SER A 138 -6.29 18.73 -6.69
C SER A 138 -5.67 17.37 -7.04
N GLY A 139 -6.51 16.34 -7.27
CA GLY A 139 -6.08 15.01 -7.69
C GLY A 139 -5.67 14.05 -6.56
N LYS A 140 -6.02 14.34 -5.30
CA LYS A 140 -5.71 13.47 -4.13
C LYS A 140 -6.29 12.06 -4.29
N THR A 141 -7.62 11.97 -4.42
CA THR A 141 -8.35 10.72 -4.59
C THR A 141 -7.94 10.00 -5.87
N THR A 142 -7.74 10.73 -6.97
CA THR A 142 -7.26 10.18 -8.25
C THR A 142 -5.88 9.54 -8.12
N THR A 143 -4.95 10.20 -7.42
CA THR A 143 -3.60 9.67 -7.21
C THR A 143 -3.65 8.42 -6.32
N MET A 144 -4.39 8.46 -5.21
CA MET A 144 -4.58 7.32 -4.32
C MET A 144 -5.13 6.11 -5.08
N ASN A 145 -6.20 6.30 -5.86
CA ASN A 145 -6.80 5.23 -6.66
C ASN A 145 -5.80 4.65 -7.68
N LYS A 146 -5.01 5.50 -8.35
CA LYS A 146 -3.98 5.04 -9.29
C LYS A 146 -2.90 4.21 -8.61
N ILE A 147 -2.47 4.59 -7.40
CA ILE A 147 -1.49 3.82 -6.61
C ILE A 147 -2.10 2.48 -6.19
N LEU A 148 -3.29 2.48 -5.60
CA LEU A 148 -3.95 1.27 -5.10
C LEU A 148 -4.24 0.25 -6.20
N ARG A 149 -4.43 0.66 -7.47
CA ARG A 149 -4.58 -0.25 -8.61
C ARG A 149 -3.39 -1.20 -8.84
N TYR A 150 -2.22 -0.90 -8.26
CA TYR A 150 -1.08 -1.81 -8.31
C TYR A 150 -1.27 -3.03 -7.40
N TYR A 151 -2.02 -2.86 -6.31
CA TYR A 151 -2.21 -3.86 -5.29
C TYR A 151 -3.51 -4.65 -5.55
N PRO A 152 -3.49 -5.99 -5.45
CA PRO A 152 -4.75 -6.74 -5.36
C PRO A 152 -5.48 -6.31 -4.09
N GLN A 153 -6.79 -6.11 -4.14
CA GLN A 153 -7.54 -5.71 -2.93
C GLN A 153 -7.53 -6.82 -1.87
N VAL A 154 -7.63 -8.07 -2.32
CA VAL A 154 -7.62 -9.27 -1.48
C VAL A 154 -6.66 -10.30 -2.08
N ILE A 155 -5.88 -10.94 -1.23
CA ILE A 155 -5.05 -12.10 -1.58
C ILE A 155 -5.60 -13.32 -0.84
N GLU A 156 -5.88 -14.41 -1.57
CA GLU A 156 -6.34 -15.66 -0.99
C GLU A 156 -5.15 -16.60 -0.77
N HIS A 157 -4.92 -16.99 0.49
CA HIS A 157 -3.89 -17.93 0.89
C HIS A 157 -4.54 -19.28 1.17
N ARG A 158 -4.74 -20.09 0.12
CA ARG A 158 -5.51 -21.35 0.20
C ARG A 158 -4.92 -22.34 1.20
N GLU A 159 -3.60 -22.49 1.21
CA GLU A 159 -2.89 -23.39 2.13
C GLU A 159 -3.04 -22.98 3.60
N LEU A 160 -3.23 -21.68 3.85
CA LEU A 160 -3.41 -21.11 5.18
C LEU A 160 -4.89 -20.95 5.57
N GLY A 161 -5.82 -21.22 4.65
CA GLY A 161 -7.25 -20.98 4.84
C GLY A 161 -7.58 -19.52 5.16
N LEU A 162 -6.81 -18.56 4.64
CA LEU A 162 -6.88 -17.15 5.03
C LEU A 162 -7.10 -16.22 3.83
N LYS A 163 -7.89 -15.16 4.03
CA LYS A 163 -7.98 -14.04 3.10
C LYS A 163 -7.29 -12.82 3.70
N GLN A 164 -6.32 -12.28 2.98
CA GLN A 164 -5.59 -11.08 3.34
C GLN A 164 -6.23 -9.87 2.65
N ILE A 165 -6.65 -8.86 3.40
CA ILE A 165 -7.21 -7.61 2.88
C ILE A 165 -6.09 -6.59 2.74
N VAL A 166 -5.55 -6.41 1.53
CA VAL A 166 -4.41 -5.51 1.30
C VAL A 166 -4.80 -4.05 1.51
N TYR A 167 -5.99 -3.66 1.07
CA TYR A 167 -6.55 -2.35 1.37
C TYR A 167 -8.08 -2.39 1.44
N LEU A 168 -8.63 -1.55 2.32
CA LEU A 168 -10.04 -1.18 2.34
C LEU A 168 -10.12 0.33 2.10
N LYS A 169 -10.89 0.74 1.09
CA LYS A 169 -11.12 2.14 0.77
C LYS A 169 -12.57 2.47 1.06
N ILE A 170 -12.77 3.44 1.96
CA ILE A 170 -14.09 3.96 2.32
C ILE A 170 -14.14 5.39 1.80
N ASP A 171 -15.03 5.63 0.84
CA ASP A 171 -15.33 6.99 0.38
C ASP A 171 -16.52 7.49 1.23
N CYS A 172 -16.33 8.61 1.93
CA CYS A 172 -17.39 9.27 2.68
C CYS A 172 -17.85 10.50 1.88
N PRO A 173 -18.86 10.37 0.99
CA PRO A 173 -19.45 11.52 0.35
C PRO A 173 -20.15 12.41 1.39
N HIS A 174 -20.43 13.66 1.01
CA HIS A 174 -21.12 14.61 1.87
C HIS A 174 -22.64 14.38 1.97
N ASP A 175 -23.16 13.38 1.24
CA ASP A 175 -24.59 13.02 1.18
C ASP A 175 -24.88 11.80 2.07
#